data_AF-A0A9P4JG87-F1
#
_entry.id   AF-A0A9P4JG87-F1
#
_cell.length_a   1.000
_cell.length_b   1.000
_cell.length_c   1.000
_cell.angle_alpha   90.00
_cell.angle_beta   90.00
_cell.angle_gamma   90.00
#
_symmetry.space_group_name_H-M   'P 1'
#
loop_
_entity.id
_entity.type
_entity.pdbx_description
1 polymer ?
#
loop_
_entity_poly.entity_id
_entity_poly.type
_entity_poly.pdbx_seq_one_letter_code
_entity_poly.pdbx_strand_id
1 'polypeptide(L)'
;MDHRITLGVRHTLEPYSNVRPEDVKRHAYAIVTWALPPWPCAGLGSLLTSTIPQLPLYTTILMKVVQSGGTLIDVGCYCGTDLRRLIFDAAPQDNLFGTDLVNQWDLGFELFRDQDKLQVKFIEVDILNPNTELEVLNGKMDVISATHFLHNWN
;
A
#
# COMPACT_ATOMS: atom_id res chain seq x y z
N MET A 1 -3.94 -4.51 18.80
CA MET A 1 -4.54 -4.37 17.47
C MET A 1 -5.64 -3.30 17.45
N ASP A 2 -6.55 -3.25 18.42
CA ASP A 2 -7.60 -2.21 18.50
C ASP A 2 -7.09 -0.75 18.33
N HIS A 3 -5.99 -0.39 18.97
CA HIS A 3 -5.38 0.95 18.84
C HIS A 3 -4.82 1.26 17.44
N ARG A 4 -4.65 0.25 16.58
CA ARG A 4 -4.19 0.41 15.18
C ARG A 4 -5.35 0.61 14.22
N ILE A 5 -6.58 0.26 14.60
CA ILE A 5 -7.79 0.55 13.81
C ILE A 5 -8.21 1.98 14.13
N THR A 6 -7.40 2.93 13.68
CA THR A 6 -7.62 4.36 13.91
C THR A 6 -8.79 4.87 13.07
N LEU A 7 -9.22 6.12 13.33
CA LEU A 7 -10.18 6.80 12.46
C LEU A 7 -9.68 6.90 11.01
N GLY A 8 -8.37 7.09 10.81
CA GLY A 8 -7.78 7.12 9.47
C GLY A 8 -7.91 5.78 8.72
N VAL A 9 -7.71 4.66 9.43
CA VAL A 9 -7.91 3.32 8.84
C VAL A 9 -9.37 3.12 8.46
N ARG A 10 -10.30 3.46 9.36
CA ARG A 10 -11.74 3.36 9.11
C ARG A 10 -12.19 4.22 7.92
N HIS A 11 -11.70 5.45 7.86
CA HIS A 11 -12.05 6.42 6.82
C HIS A 11 -11.68 5.94 5.41
N THR A 12 -10.62 5.13 5.27
CA THR A 12 -10.32 4.47 4.00
C THR A 12 -11.07 3.16 3.86
N LEU A 13 -10.95 2.25 4.85
CA LEU A 13 -11.36 0.86 4.71
C LEU A 13 -12.88 0.69 4.57
N GLU A 14 -13.68 1.46 5.30
CA GLU A 14 -15.15 1.40 5.27
C GLU A 14 -15.71 1.74 3.88
N PRO A 15 -15.51 2.96 3.34
CA PRO A 15 -16.04 3.32 2.03
C PRO A 15 -15.34 2.59 0.89
N TYR A 16 -14.04 2.33 0.99
CA TYR A 16 -13.30 1.66 -0.07
C TYR A 16 -13.73 0.19 -0.19
N SER A 17 -13.83 -0.54 0.92
CA SER A 17 -14.01 -2.01 0.89
C SER A 17 -15.48 -2.44 1.05
N ASN A 18 -16.38 -1.47 1.22
CA ASN A 18 -17.79 -1.70 1.56
C ASN A 18 -17.96 -2.60 2.81
N VAL A 19 -17.08 -2.42 3.78
CA VAL A 19 -17.16 -3.10 5.09
C VAL A 19 -17.96 -2.20 6.02
N ARG A 20 -19.02 -2.76 6.62
CA ARG A 20 -19.88 -1.99 7.54
C ARG A 20 -19.07 -1.54 8.77
N PRO A 21 -19.31 -0.33 9.31
CA PRO A 21 -18.52 0.21 10.43
C PRO A 21 -18.42 -0.72 11.65
N GLU A 22 -19.48 -1.48 11.94
CA GLU A 22 -19.55 -2.47 13.02
C GLU A 22 -18.68 -3.71 12.77
N ASP A 23 -18.44 -4.06 11.51
CA ASP A 23 -17.70 -5.25 11.10
C ASP A 23 -16.19 -4.99 10.91
N VAL A 24 -15.77 -3.72 10.79
CA VAL A 24 -14.36 -3.34 10.53
C VAL A 24 -13.38 -4.03 11.45
N LYS A 25 -13.67 -4.05 12.76
CA LYS A 25 -12.79 -4.72 13.72
C LYS A 25 -12.66 -6.20 13.41
N ARG A 26 -13.79 -6.90 13.31
CA ARG A 26 -13.81 -8.34 13.04
C ARG A 26 -13.09 -8.67 11.73
N HIS A 27 -13.33 -7.88 10.67
CA HIS A 27 -12.69 -8.03 9.37
C HIS A 27 -11.17 -7.88 9.48
N ALA A 28 -10.69 -6.76 10.04
CA ALA A 28 -9.26 -6.49 10.20
C ALA A 28 -8.55 -7.57 11.06
N TYR A 29 -9.17 -8.02 12.14
CA TYR A 29 -8.63 -9.11 12.97
C TYR A 29 -8.51 -10.42 12.18
N ALA A 30 -9.52 -10.80 11.40
CA ALA A 30 -9.48 -12.03 10.62
C ALA A 30 -8.32 -12.02 9.61
N ILE A 31 -8.12 -10.91 8.91
CA ILE A 31 -7.02 -10.72 7.96
C ILE A 31 -5.66 -10.79 8.65
N VAL A 32 -5.46 -10.05 9.74
CA VAL A 32 -4.20 -10.06 10.50
C VAL A 32 -3.89 -11.46 11.03
N THR A 33 -4.89 -12.16 11.59
CA THR A 33 -4.70 -13.51 12.12
C THR A 33 -4.36 -14.52 11.02
N TRP A 34 -4.99 -14.41 9.85
CA TRP A 34 -4.67 -15.26 8.71
C TRP A 34 -3.24 -15.01 8.16
N ALA A 35 -2.74 -13.79 8.25
CA ALA A 35 -1.40 -13.42 7.80
C ALA A 35 -0.25 -13.83 8.75
N LEU A 36 -0.55 -14.12 10.02
CA LEU A 36 0.47 -14.46 11.04
C LEU A 36 1.32 -15.71 10.75
N PRO A 37 0.76 -16.86 10.31
CA PRO A 37 1.53 -18.08 10.11
C PRO A 37 2.64 -17.96 9.03
N PRO A 38 2.42 -17.32 7.87
CA PRO A 38 3.48 -17.12 6.89
C PRO A 38 4.37 -15.89 7.17
N TRP A 39 3.86 -14.86 7.86
CA TRP A 39 4.53 -13.56 7.96
C TRP A 39 4.47 -12.97 9.38
N PRO A 40 5.45 -13.27 10.25
CA PRO A 40 5.48 -12.76 11.63
C PRO A 40 5.43 -11.23 11.72
N CYS A 41 5.94 -10.53 10.70
CA CYS A 41 5.90 -9.06 10.58
C CYS A 41 4.48 -8.50 10.36
N ALA A 42 3.54 -9.29 9.84
CA ALA A 42 2.12 -8.93 9.72
C ALA A 42 1.44 -8.78 11.09
N GLY A 43 1.99 -9.46 12.12
CA GLY A 43 1.40 -9.56 13.46
C GLY A 43 1.30 -8.26 14.24
N LEU A 44 1.92 -7.18 13.77
CA LEU A 44 1.90 -5.88 14.45
C LEU A 44 0.81 -4.93 13.92
N GLY A 45 -0.01 -5.37 12.96
CA GLY A 45 -1.05 -4.53 12.36
C GLY A 45 -0.50 -3.41 11.47
N SER A 46 0.76 -3.54 11.03
CA SER A 46 1.39 -2.67 10.03
C SER A 46 0.59 -2.61 8.74
N LEU A 47 -0.05 -3.71 8.33
CA LEU A 47 -0.93 -3.79 7.16
C LEU A 47 -2.08 -2.77 7.16
N LEU A 48 -2.53 -2.33 8.34
CA LEU A 48 -3.63 -1.38 8.47
C LEU A 48 -3.16 0.07 8.38
N THR A 49 -1.87 0.33 8.53
CA THR A 49 -1.33 1.69 8.71
C THR A 49 -0.68 2.16 7.42
N SER A 50 -1.23 3.21 6.80
CA SER A 50 -0.58 3.92 5.69
C SER A 50 0.48 4.89 6.23
N THR A 51 1.71 4.83 5.73
CA THR A 51 2.83 5.68 6.17
C THR A 51 2.97 6.95 5.33
N ILE A 52 2.78 6.88 4.01
CA ILE A 52 2.90 8.01 3.08
C ILE A 52 1.98 9.19 3.48
N PRO A 53 0.70 8.99 3.86
CA PRO A 53 -0.18 10.07 4.31
C PRO A 53 0.25 10.79 5.58
N GLN A 54 1.14 10.19 6.35
CA GLN A 54 1.64 10.77 7.60
C GLN A 54 2.87 11.65 7.36
N LEU A 55 3.44 11.62 6.15
CA LEU A 55 4.60 12.43 5.81
C LEU A 55 4.22 13.92 5.72
N PRO A 56 5.05 14.85 6.23
CA PRO A 56 4.80 16.29 6.11
C PRO A 56 4.63 16.78 4.65
N LEU A 57 5.19 16.03 3.70
CA LEU A 57 5.16 16.31 2.27
C LEU A 57 3.98 15.66 1.54
N TYR A 58 3.04 15.01 2.25
CA TYR A 58 1.95 14.28 1.62
C TYR A 58 1.11 15.13 0.68
N THR A 59 0.76 16.36 1.08
CA THR A 59 0.05 17.30 0.21
C THR A 59 0.82 17.57 -1.09
N THR A 60 2.14 17.68 -1.02
CA THR A 60 3.00 17.86 -2.21
C THR A 60 3.00 16.62 -3.11
N ILE A 61 3.06 15.42 -2.53
CA ILE A 61 2.92 14.16 -3.29
C ILE A 61 1.57 14.15 -4.01
N LEU A 62 0.47 14.40 -3.29
CA LEU A 62 -0.86 14.39 -3.87
C LEU A 62 -0.99 15.42 -5.00
N MET A 63 -0.50 16.65 -4.82
CA MET A 63 -0.51 17.64 -5.90
C MET A 63 0.27 17.15 -7.12
N LYS A 64 1.47 16.59 -6.93
CA LYS A 64 2.30 16.10 -8.03
C LYS A 64 1.63 14.94 -8.79
N VAL A 65 1.05 13.98 -8.08
CA VAL A 65 0.44 12.78 -8.67
C VAL A 65 -0.95 13.07 -9.25
N VAL A 66 -1.81 13.76 -8.50
CA VAL A 66 -3.21 14.04 -8.86
C VAL A 66 -3.33 15.18 -9.87
N GLN A 67 -2.69 16.33 -9.60
CA GLN A 67 -2.92 17.55 -10.38
C GLN A 67 -1.96 17.66 -11.57
N SER A 68 -0.71 17.27 -11.38
CA SER A 68 0.31 17.36 -12.43
C SER A 68 0.47 16.08 -13.26
N GLY A 69 -0.34 15.05 -12.97
CA GLY A 69 -0.28 13.76 -13.66
C GLY A 69 1.04 13.00 -13.46
N GLY A 70 1.76 13.29 -12.37
CA GLY A 70 3.03 12.63 -12.07
C GLY A 70 2.86 11.17 -11.64
N THR A 71 3.94 10.42 -11.73
CA THR A 71 3.99 8.98 -11.38
C THR A 71 4.60 8.76 -10.00
N LEU A 72 4.15 7.73 -9.29
CA LEU A 72 4.69 7.33 -7.99
C LEU A 72 4.94 5.83 -7.96
N ILE A 73 6.11 5.44 -7.46
CA ILE A 73 6.38 4.05 -7.05
C ILE A 73 6.57 3.98 -5.53
N ASP A 74 5.92 3.01 -4.90
CA ASP A 74 6.14 2.65 -3.51
C ASP A 74 7.04 1.41 -3.41
N VAL A 75 8.23 1.58 -2.85
CA VAL A 75 9.27 0.56 -2.72
C VAL A 75 9.20 -0.07 -1.34
N GLY A 76 9.01 -1.39 -1.31
CA GLY A 76 8.59 -2.11 -0.10
C GLY A 76 7.10 -1.87 0.19
N CYS A 77 6.25 -1.94 -0.84
CA CYS A 77 4.84 -1.55 -0.74
C CYS A 77 3.99 -2.49 0.15
N TYR A 78 4.52 -3.67 0.49
CA TYR A 78 3.86 -4.68 1.29
C TYR A 78 2.44 -4.99 0.76
N CYS A 79 1.40 -4.73 1.55
CA CYS A 79 0.01 -4.94 1.16
C CYS A 79 -0.53 -3.90 0.15
N GLY A 80 0.21 -2.85 -0.17
CA GLY A 80 -0.24 -1.73 -1.00
C GLY A 80 -1.25 -0.81 -0.29
N THR A 81 -1.20 -0.74 1.05
CA THR A 81 -2.10 0.08 1.88
C THR A 81 -1.93 1.58 1.60
N ASP A 82 -0.69 2.02 1.37
CA ASP A 82 -0.38 3.41 1.01
C ASP A 82 -0.91 3.78 -0.38
N LEU A 83 -0.76 2.88 -1.36
CA LEU A 83 -1.27 3.08 -2.72
C LEU A 83 -2.80 3.21 -2.75
N ARG A 84 -3.52 2.35 -2.01
CA ARG A 84 -4.98 2.46 -1.89
C ARG A 84 -5.43 3.74 -1.20
N ARG A 85 -4.63 4.23 -0.24
CA ARG A 85 -4.90 5.52 0.38
C ARG A 85 -4.68 6.69 -0.59
N LEU A 86 -3.65 6.65 -1.44
CA LEU A 86 -3.48 7.61 -2.52
C LEU A 86 -4.67 7.60 -3.49
N ILE A 87 -5.14 6.41 -3.89
CA ILE A 87 -6.32 6.26 -4.77
C ILE A 87 -7.58 6.82 -4.12
N PHE A 88 -7.79 6.54 -2.84
CA PHE A 88 -8.88 7.10 -2.06
C PHE A 88 -8.84 8.64 -2.04
N ASP A 89 -7.64 9.22 -1.97
CA ASP A 89 -7.39 10.66 -2.07
C ASP A 89 -7.25 11.15 -3.55
N ALA A 90 -7.87 10.42 -4.49
CA ALA A 90 -8.03 10.71 -5.92
C ALA A 90 -6.79 10.59 -6.83
N ALA A 91 -5.75 9.86 -6.41
CA ALA A 91 -4.62 9.53 -7.30
C ALA A 91 -5.05 8.56 -8.43
N PRO A 92 -4.70 8.85 -9.71
CA PRO A 92 -4.98 7.95 -10.83
C PRO A 92 -4.20 6.64 -10.69
N GLN A 93 -4.88 5.50 -10.80
CA GLN A 93 -4.27 4.18 -10.60
C GLN A 93 -3.15 3.89 -11.61
N ASP A 94 -3.29 4.34 -12.86
CA ASP A 94 -2.31 4.15 -13.94
C ASP A 94 -0.96 4.86 -13.67
N ASN A 95 -0.96 5.80 -12.72
CA ASN A 95 0.23 6.53 -12.30
C ASN A 95 0.90 5.94 -11.06
N LEU A 96 0.33 4.88 -10.48
CA LEU A 96 0.78 4.28 -9.24
C LEU A 96 1.38 2.90 -9.49
N PHE A 97 2.55 2.69 -8.90
CA PHE A 97 3.31 1.45 -8.99
C PHE A 97 3.68 0.99 -7.57
N GLY A 98 3.65 -0.31 -7.34
CA GLY A 98 4.11 -0.92 -6.09
C GLY A 98 5.18 -1.93 -6.38
N THR A 99 6.19 -2.03 -5.52
CA THR A 99 7.17 -3.10 -5.60
C THR A 99 7.56 -3.61 -4.22
N ASP A 100 7.76 -4.92 -4.12
CA ASP A 100 8.24 -5.58 -2.92
C ASP A 100 9.03 -6.85 -3.29
N LEU A 101 9.83 -7.37 -2.37
CA LEU A 101 10.62 -8.58 -2.57
C LEU A 101 9.74 -9.83 -2.73
N VAL A 102 8.58 -9.84 -2.08
CA VAL A 102 7.61 -10.94 -2.11
C VAL A 102 6.21 -10.35 -2.20
N ASN A 103 5.33 -10.98 -2.98
CA ASN A 103 3.91 -10.64 -3.03
C ASN A 103 3.28 -10.70 -1.62
N GLN A 104 2.79 -9.54 -1.20
CA GLN A 104 1.95 -9.36 0.00
C GLN A 104 0.67 -8.60 -0.33
N TRP A 105 0.50 -8.14 -1.58
CA TRP A 105 -0.67 -7.41 -2.02
C TRP A 105 -1.90 -8.31 -2.17
N ASP A 106 -1.72 -9.63 -2.24
CA ASP A 106 -2.84 -10.60 -2.11
C ASP A 106 -3.59 -10.42 -0.77
N LEU A 107 -2.85 -10.20 0.31
CA LEU A 107 -3.43 -9.86 1.61
C LEU A 107 -4.13 -8.49 1.57
N GLY A 108 -3.57 -7.55 0.80
CA GLY A 108 -4.19 -6.28 0.50
C GLY A 108 -5.53 -6.45 -0.22
N PHE A 109 -5.63 -7.35 -1.21
CA PHE A 109 -6.88 -7.62 -1.91
C PHE A 109 -7.97 -8.14 -0.97
N GLU A 110 -7.62 -9.02 -0.05
CA GLU A 110 -8.56 -9.53 0.97
C GLU A 110 -8.96 -8.44 1.98
N LEU A 111 -8.01 -7.62 2.41
CA LEU A 111 -8.26 -6.52 3.33
C LEU A 111 -9.22 -5.49 2.72
N PHE A 112 -8.95 -5.08 1.49
CA PHE A 112 -9.64 -3.97 0.84
C PHE A 112 -10.76 -4.39 -0.13
N ARG A 113 -10.95 -5.71 -0.31
CA ARG A 113 -11.95 -6.33 -1.20
C ARG A 113 -11.92 -5.73 -2.60
N ASP A 114 -10.73 -5.72 -3.19
CA ASP A 114 -10.49 -4.93 -4.39
C ASP A 114 -9.75 -5.61 -5.54
N GLN A 115 -9.64 -6.94 -5.49
CA GLN A 115 -9.00 -7.72 -6.56
C GLN A 115 -9.55 -7.41 -7.96
N ASP A 116 -10.85 -7.17 -8.08
CA ASP A 116 -11.50 -6.91 -9.38
C ASP A 116 -11.50 -5.43 -9.79
N LYS A 117 -11.04 -4.50 -8.94
CA LYS A 117 -11.10 -3.04 -9.19
C LYS A 117 -9.77 -2.32 -9.11
N LEU A 118 -8.79 -2.86 -8.40
CA LEU A 118 -7.46 -2.28 -8.30
C LEU A 118 -6.67 -2.60 -9.57
N GLN A 119 -6.13 -1.56 -10.21
CA GLN A 119 -5.37 -1.64 -11.46
C GLN A 119 -3.91 -1.21 -11.30
N VAL A 120 -3.47 -1.01 -10.05
CA VAL A 120 -2.08 -0.70 -9.72
C VAL A 120 -1.16 -1.81 -10.20
N LYS A 121 -0.08 -1.44 -10.88
CA LYS A 121 0.95 -2.40 -11.28
C LYS A 121 1.85 -2.73 -10.09
N PHE A 122 1.78 -3.96 -9.59
CA PHE A 122 2.70 -4.50 -8.60
C PHE A 122 3.83 -5.28 -9.28
N ILE A 123 5.05 -5.15 -8.76
CA ILE A 123 6.25 -5.80 -9.29
C ILE A 123 6.97 -6.51 -8.15
N GLU A 124 7.00 -7.85 -8.19
CA GLU A 124 7.81 -8.66 -7.27
C GLU A 124 9.28 -8.63 -7.74
N VAL A 125 10.18 -8.05 -6.95
CA VAL A 125 11.59 -7.89 -7.33
C VAL A 125 12.49 -7.57 -6.14
N ASP A 126 13.72 -8.10 -6.15
CA ASP A 126 14.82 -7.60 -5.33
C ASP A 126 15.36 -6.32 -5.95
N ILE A 127 15.17 -5.18 -5.30
CA ILE A 127 15.59 -3.89 -5.87
C ILE A 127 17.12 -3.77 -6.04
N LEU A 128 17.92 -4.60 -5.36
CA LEU A 128 19.37 -4.65 -5.58
C LEU A 128 19.76 -5.50 -6.80
N ASN A 129 18.84 -6.34 -7.28
CA ASN A 129 18.97 -7.18 -8.47
C ASN A 129 17.74 -6.99 -9.37
N PRO A 130 17.56 -5.78 -9.95
CA PRO A 130 16.33 -5.41 -10.64
C PRO A 130 16.06 -6.32 -11.84
N ASN A 131 14.78 -6.62 -12.06
CA ASN A 131 14.31 -7.34 -13.24
C ASN A 131 13.85 -6.36 -14.33
N THR A 132 13.58 -6.90 -15.53
CA THR A 132 13.15 -6.10 -16.68
C THR A 132 11.85 -5.31 -16.44
N GLU A 133 10.96 -5.78 -15.57
CA GLU A 133 9.72 -5.08 -15.26
C GLU A 133 9.95 -3.78 -14.49
N LEU A 134 10.87 -3.80 -13.52
CA LEU A 134 11.27 -2.61 -12.77
C LEU A 134 12.14 -1.68 -13.64
N GLU A 135 13.03 -2.24 -14.47
CA GLU A 135 13.88 -1.46 -15.38
C GLU A 135 13.09 -0.59 -16.36
N VAL A 136 11.91 -1.05 -16.79
CA VAL A 136 11.00 -0.27 -17.65
C VAL A 136 10.58 1.05 -16.98
N LEU A 137 10.62 1.15 -15.65
CA LEU A 137 10.28 2.37 -14.90
C LEU A 137 11.48 3.32 -14.69
N ASN A 138 12.70 2.92 -15.05
CA ASN A 138 13.90 3.72 -14.84
C ASN A 138 13.80 5.08 -15.56
N GLY A 139 14.04 6.17 -14.81
CA GLY A 139 13.91 7.54 -15.31
C GLY A 139 12.48 8.01 -15.61
N LYS A 140 11.44 7.22 -15.25
CA LYS A 140 10.03 7.55 -15.52
C LYS A 140 9.21 7.89 -14.27
N MET A 141 9.77 7.71 -13.07
CA MET A 141 9.08 7.92 -11.80
C MET A 141 9.34 9.33 -11.26
N ASP A 142 8.29 10.11 -11.01
CA ASP A 142 8.41 11.45 -10.42
C ASP A 142 8.61 11.42 -8.89
N VAL A 143 7.97 10.45 -8.22
CA VAL A 143 8.06 10.25 -6.77
C VAL A 143 8.44 8.80 -6.49
N ILE A 144 9.47 8.62 -5.67
CA ILE A 144 9.88 7.31 -5.15
C ILE A 144 9.66 7.34 -3.65
N SER A 145 8.66 6.58 -3.18
CA SER A 145 8.47 6.30 -1.75
C SER A 145 9.26 5.05 -1.40
N ALA A 146 9.94 5.08 -0.26
CA ALA A 146 10.75 3.98 0.22
C ALA A 146 10.73 3.99 1.76
N THR A 147 9.62 3.56 2.35
CA THR A 147 9.40 3.64 3.80
C THR A 147 9.61 2.30 4.47
N HIS A 148 10.37 2.29 5.58
CA HIS A 148 10.58 1.10 6.42
C HIS A 148 11.03 -0.19 5.70
N PHE A 149 11.74 -0.12 4.57
CA PHE A 149 12.12 -1.32 3.81
C PHE A 149 13.65 -1.63 3.81
N LEU A 150 14.50 -0.61 4.02
CA LEU A 150 15.97 -0.73 3.94
C LEU A 150 16.58 -1.69 4.97
N HIS A 151 15.86 -2.02 6.04
CA HIS A 151 16.34 -2.96 7.08
C HIS A 151 16.48 -4.41 6.57
N ASN A 152 16.00 -4.70 5.36
CA ASN A 152 16.12 -6.02 4.73
C ASN A 152 17.50 -6.28 4.10
N TRP A 153 18.36 -5.27 3.99
CA TRP A 153 19.71 -5.39 3.43
C TRP A 153 20.75 -4.89 4.43
N ASN A 154 21.88 -5.61 4.51
CA ASN A 154 23.06 -5.25 5.30
C ASN A 154 24.12 -4.62 4.42
#